data_AF-A0A9P7AMY2-F1
#
_entry.id   AF-A0A9P7AMY2-F1
#
_cell.length_a   1.000
_cell.length_b   1.000
_cell.length_c   1.000
_cell.angle_alpha   90.00
_cell.angle_beta   90.00
_cell.angle_gamma   90.00
#
_symmetry.space_group_name_H-M   'P 1'
#
loop_
_entity.id
_entity.type
_entity.pdbx_description
1 polymer ?
#
loop_
_entity_poly.entity_id
_entity_poly.type
_entity_poly.pdbx_seq_one_letter_code
_entity_poly.pdbx_strand_id
1 'polypeptide(L)'
;MSCRLLAQVVYLQAQATKQQSRKSSSNTPMLPISRVSQSYADDLESLFYMFIYICIKYSSPHGEERQEPAKDPPHEILPDSWMTLDLNACKLKKVYFLAVSSEEACIINQSHPYFANLIPLVKEWCTLLKYNMEIQVTFDSILDMLEHHLAALPEGISLFSSTKENLKKFAVGLNDLVKHLKHIAKRESSIRTESPISMHLANLKRKRAEAEDESG
;
A
#
# COMPACT_ATOMS: atom_id res chain seq x y z
N MET A 1 2.02 5.23 -0.35
CA MET A 1 1.78 4.37 -1.55
C MET A 1 2.24 2.96 -1.23
N SER A 2 1.40 1.96 -1.47
CA SER A 2 1.76 0.54 -1.27
C SER A 2 2.98 0.15 -2.08
N CYS A 3 3.83 -0.71 -1.52
CA CYS A 3 5.00 -1.31 -2.17
C CYS A 3 4.67 -1.92 -3.55
N ARG A 4 3.39 -2.23 -3.81
CA ARG A 4 2.89 -2.73 -5.10
C ARG A 4 2.41 -1.63 -6.06
N LEU A 5 1.88 -0.51 -5.56
CA LEU A 5 1.51 0.66 -6.37
C LEU A 5 2.75 1.40 -6.92
N LEU A 6 3.82 1.47 -6.13
CA LEU A 6 5.12 1.99 -6.60
C LEU A 6 5.74 1.08 -7.69
N ALA A 7 5.60 -0.24 -7.58
CA ALA A 7 6.02 -1.16 -8.62
C ALA A 7 5.26 -0.96 -9.95
N GLN A 8 3.99 -0.55 -9.88
CA GLN A 8 3.16 -0.30 -11.05
C GLN A 8 3.46 1.07 -11.69
N VAL A 9 3.77 2.10 -10.89
CA VAL A 9 4.27 3.39 -11.41
C VAL A 9 5.63 3.22 -12.09
N VAL A 10 6.55 2.46 -11.49
CA VAL A 10 7.87 2.14 -12.07
C VAL A 10 7.75 1.29 -13.35
N TYR A 11 6.84 0.31 -13.38
CA TYR A 11 6.58 -0.48 -14.59
C TYR A 11 6.01 0.36 -15.74
N LEU A 12 5.08 1.28 -15.44
CA LEU A 12 4.49 2.18 -16.43
C LEU A 12 5.50 3.24 -16.92
N GLN A 13 6.37 3.74 -16.04
CA GLN A 13 7.45 4.66 -16.43
C GLN A 13 8.53 3.98 -17.29
N ALA A 14 8.90 2.72 -16.99
CA ALA A 14 9.84 1.94 -17.79
C ALA A 14 9.29 1.53 -19.18
N GLN A 15 7.96 1.39 -19.30
CA GLN A 15 7.28 1.21 -20.59
C GLN A 15 7.29 2.51 -21.42
N ALA A 16 7.07 3.67 -20.77
CA ALA A 16 7.10 4.97 -21.44
C ALA A 16 8.48 5.34 -21.97
N THR A 17 9.57 5.03 -21.24
CA THR A 17 10.95 5.26 -21.73
C THR A 17 11.35 4.28 -22.83
N LYS A 18 10.80 3.05 -22.86
CA LYS A 18 11.06 2.08 -23.94
C LYS A 18 10.31 2.39 -25.23
N GLN A 19 9.16 3.07 -25.18
CA GLN A 19 8.41 3.46 -26.38
C GLN A 19 9.02 4.64 -27.15
N GLN A 20 9.87 5.45 -26.54
CA GLN A 20 10.59 6.51 -27.25
C GLN A 20 11.81 6.04 -28.05
N SER A 21 12.28 4.79 -27.88
CA SER A 21 13.53 4.34 -28.50
C SER A 21 13.41 3.25 -29.57
N ARG A 22 12.23 2.72 -29.93
CA ARG A 22 12.12 1.71 -30.99
C ARG A 22 10.86 1.84 -31.83
N LYS A 23 10.99 2.53 -32.97
CA LYS A 23 10.33 2.13 -34.21
C LYS A 23 10.90 0.77 -34.63
N SER A 24 10.30 -0.33 -34.20
CA SER A 24 10.34 -1.58 -34.97
C SER A 24 9.25 -2.53 -34.47
N SER A 25 8.47 -3.00 -35.44
CA SER A 25 7.47 -4.06 -35.33
C SER A 25 8.04 -5.30 -34.63
N SER A 26 7.40 -5.74 -33.55
CA SER A 26 7.65 -7.05 -32.95
C SER A 26 6.41 -7.53 -32.21
N ASN A 27 5.77 -8.56 -32.78
CA ASN A 27 4.75 -9.38 -32.14
C ASN A 27 5.35 -10.07 -30.92
N THR A 28 5.27 -9.42 -29.76
CA THR A 28 5.70 -10.02 -28.49
C THR A 28 4.46 -10.60 -27.81
N PRO A 29 4.46 -11.90 -27.43
CA PRO A 29 3.36 -12.46 -26.67
C PRO A 29 3.23 -11.68 -25.36
N MET A 30 2.09 -11.01 -25.16
CA MET A 30 1.78 -10.36 -23.90
C MET A 30 1.81 -11.42 -22.80
N LEU A 31 2.80 -11.33 -21.91
CA LEU A 31 2.79 -12.09 -20.67
C LEU A 31 1.49 -11.75 -19.93
N PRO A 32 0.81 -12.75 -19.34
CA PRO A 32 -0.40 -12.52 -18.59
C PRO A 32 -0.10 -11.49 -17.49
N ILE A 33 -0.82 -10.37 -17.55
CA ILE A 33 -0.78 -9.34 -16.49
C ILE A 33 -1.23 -10.05 -15.22
N SER A 34 -0.27 -10.37 -14.35
CA SER A 34 -0.56 -10.87 -13.02
C SER A 34 -1.47 -9.86 -12.34
N ARG A 35 -2.71 -10.28 -12.04
CA ARG A 35 -3.65 -9.44 -11.29
C ARG A 35 -3.11 -9.31 -9.88
N VAL A 36 -2.54 -8.14 -9.58
CA VAL A 36 -2.12 -7.80 -8.23
C VAL A 36 -3.37 -7.70 -7.37
N SER A 37 -3.55 -8.65 -6.45
CA SER A 37 -4.54 -8.53 -5.39
C SER A 37 -3.96 -7.66 -4.28
N GLN A 38 -4.62 -6.52 -4.04
CA GLN A 38 -4.33 -5.61 -2.94
C GLN A 38 -5.23 -5.97 -1.76
N SER A 39 -4.64 -6.10 -0.58
CA SER A 39 -5.33 -6.39 0.66
C SER A 39 -5.40 -5.15 1.55
N TYR A 40 -6.29 -5.18 2.53
CA TYR A 40 -6.40 -4.11 3.53
C TYR A 40 -5.12 -3.92 4.36
N ALA A 41 -4.37 -5.00 4.60
CA ALA A 41 -3.09 -4.93 5.30
C ALA A 41 -2.06 -4.10 4.51
N ASP A 42 -2.07 -4.21 3.18
CA ASP A 42 -1.20 -3.42 2.31
C ASP A 42 -1.49 -1.91 2.44
N ASP A 43 -2.75 -1.51 2.61
CA ASP A 43 -3.14 -0.11 2.76
C ASP A 43 -2.71 0.46 4.12
N LEU A 44 -2.87 -0.32 5.19
CA LEU A 44 -2.43 0.06 6.53
C LEU A 44 -0.92 0.19 6.62
N GLU A 45 -0.18 -0.76 6.06
CA GLU A 45 1.28 -0.70 5.95
C GLU A 45 1.73 0.54 5.17
N SER A 46 1.05 0.84 4.05
CA SER A 46 1.32 2.03 3.24
C SER A 46 1.13 3.33 4.03
N LEU A 47 0.07 3.39 4.83
CA LEU A 47 -0.26 4.57 5.63
C LEU A 47 0.79 4.78 6.73
N PHE A 48 1.23 3.69 7.37
CA PHE A 48 2.32 3.73 8.34
C PHE A 48 3.61 4.29 7.74
N TYR A 49 4.07 3.77 6.59
CA TYR A 49 5.30 4.28 5.96
C TYR A 49 5.18 5.76 5.56
N MET A 50 4.01 6.19 5.07
CA MET A 50 3.76 7.62 4.80
C MET A 50 3.80 8.46 6.07
N PHE A 51 3.25 7.95 7.18
CA PHE A 51 3.27 8.64 8.45
C PHE A 51 4.69 8.82 8.99
N ILE A 52 5.52 7.77 8.93
CA ILE A 52 6.94 7.85 9.31
C ILE A 52 7.71 8.81 8.40
N TYR A 53 7.46 8.74 7.09
CA TYR A 53 8.04 9.68 6.13
C TYR A 53 7.79 11.13 6.56
N ILE A 54 6.54 11.43 6.95
CA ILE A 54 6.17 12.77 7.40
C ILE A 54 6.93 13.17 8.66
N CYS A 55 6.99 12.26 9.65
CA CYS A 55 7.66 12.52 10.92
C CYS A 55 9.17 12.79 10.79
N ILE A 56 9.81 12.23 9.76
CA ILE A 56 11.25 12.35 9.52
C ILE A 56 11.57 13.56 8.63
N LYS A 57 10.84 13.73 7.52
CA LYS A 57 11.17 14.72 6.48
C LYS A 57 10.64 16.12 6.73
N TYR A 58 9.61 16.31 7.55
CA TYR A 58 9.06 17.65 7.81
C TYR A 58 9.42 18.15 9.21
N SER A 59 9.42 19.47 9.38
CA SER A 59 9.73 20.13 10.66
C SER A 59 8.58 20.96 11.23
N SER A 60 7.50 21.16 10.47
CA SER A 60 6.40 22.07 10.85
C SER A 60 5.05 21.64 10.26
N PRO A 61 3.92 22.13 10.78
CA PRO A 61 2.58 21.75 10.34
C PRO A 61 2.25 22.18 8.90
N HIS A 62 2.98 23.16 8.37
CA HIS A 62 2.78 23.67 7.01
C HIS A 62 3.52 22.84 5.96
N GLY A 63 4.14 21.72 6.36
CA GLY A 63 4.88 20.87 5.45
C GLY A 63 6.20 21.48 5.01
N GLU A 64 6.84 22.28 5.87
CA GLU A 64 8.22 22.70 5.62
C GLU A 64 9.14 21.48 5.74
N GLU A 65 9.84 21.19 4.64
CA GLU A 65 10.81 20.11 4.61
C GLU A 65 12.00 20.48 5.51
N ARG A 66 12.41 19.53 6.34
CA ARG A 66 13.54 19.66 7.23
C ARG A 66 14.79 19.88 6.38
N GLN A 67 15.54 20.94 6.70
CA GLN A 67 16.90 21.03 6.23
C GLN A 67 17.74 20.03 7.01
N GLU A 68 18.11 18.94 6.36
CA GLU A 68 18.94 17.93 6.99
C GLU A 68 20.31 18.54 7.31
N PRO A 69 20.76 18.49 8.58
CA PRO A 69 22.13 18.85 8.87
C PRO A 69 23.04 17.88 8.11
N ALA A 70 24.04 18.40 7.41
CA ALA A 70 25.11 17.61 6.81
C ALA A 70 25.84 16.84 7.94
N LYS A 71 25.30 15.69 8.34
CA LYS A 71 25.91 14.83 9.33
C LYS A 71 26.85 13.89 8.60
N ASP A 72 28.11 13.98 8.99
CA ASP A 72 29.19 13.10 8.58
C ASP A 72 29.47 12.13 9.74
N PRO A 73 29.46 10.81 9.55
CA PRO A 73 29.19 10.09 8.31
C PRO A 73 27.69 10.11 7.93
N PRO A 74 27.35 9.88 6.65
CA PRO A 74 25.98 9.82 6.18
C PRO A 74 25.29 8.60 6.80
N HIS A 75 24.63 8.80 7.93
CA HIS A 75 23.70 7.81 8.43
C HIS A 75 22.55 7.68 7.43
N GLU A 76 22.25 6.45 7.04
CA GLU A 76 21.16 6.18 6.11
C GLU A 76 19.84 6.70 6.67
N ILE A 77 19.20 7.56 5.88
CA ILE A 77 17.90 8.14 6.20
C ILE A 77 16.84 7.15 5.77
N LEU A 78 16.03 6.71 6.75
CA LEU A 78 15.04 5.64 6.57
C LEU A 78 14.14 5.87 5.34
N PRO A 79 13.51 7.05 5.19
CA PRO A 79 12.77 7.42 3.97
C PRO A 79 13.52 7.14 2.66
N ASP A 80 14.77 7.56 2.56
CA ASP A 80 15.54 7.47 1.31
C ASP A 80 15.82 6.00 0.97
N SER A 81 16.07 5.20 2.00
CA SER A 81 16.22 3.74 1.91
C SER A 81 14.92 3.03 1.46
N TRP A 82 13.77 3.62 1.72
CA TRP A 82 12.45 3.08 1.39
C TRP A 82 11.90 3.56 0.05
N MET A 83 12.57 4.51 -0.60
CA MET A 83 12.15 5.14 -1.86
C MET A 83 13.14 4.91 -3.01
N THR A 84 14.02 3.91 -2.88
CA THR A 84 14.95 3.57 -3.95
C THR A 84 14.20 3.09 -5.22
N LEU A 85 14.80 3.32 -6.39
CA LEU A 85 14.29 2.80 -7.66
C LEU A 85 14.38 1.27 -7.77
N ASP A 86 15.20 0.64 -6.94
CA ASP A 86 15.26 -0.82 -6.83
C ASP A 86 14.14 -1.31 -5.89
N LEU A 87 13.06 -1.77 -6.52
CA LEU A 87 11.87 -2.27 -5.84
C LEU A 87 12.16 -3.47 -4.92
N ASN A 88 13.12 -4.33 -5.28
CA ASN A 88 13.46 -5.49 -4.45
C ASN A 88 14.23 -5.04 -3.21
N ALA A 89 15.17 -4.10 -3.37
CA ALA A 89 15.88 -3.50 -2.25
C ALA A 89 14.91 -2.75 -1.32
N CYS A 90 14.01 -1.94 -1.87
CA CYS A 90 12.96 -1.23 -1.14
C CYS A 90 12.10 -2.21 -0.31
N LYS A 91 11.61 -3.29 -0.96
CA LYS A 91 10.80 -4.31 -0.30
C LYS A 91 11.55 -4.99 0.84
N LEU A 92 12.79 -5.42 0.60
CA LEU A 92 13.61 -6.08 1.61
C LEU A 92 13.86 -5.18 2.81
N LYS A 93 14.15 -3.90 2.59
CA LYS A 93 14.36 -2.93 3.69
C LYS A 93 13.10 -2.72 4.53
N LYS A 94 11.94 -2.62 3.89
CA LYS A 94 10.65 -2.47 4.59
C LYS A 94 10.30 -3.70 5.43
N VAL A 95 10.46 -4.89 4.86
CA VAL A 95 10.26 -6.16 5.58
C VAL A 95 11.25 -6.30 6.74
N TYR A 96 12.53 -6.01 6.49
CA TYR A 96 13.58 -6.07 7.51
C TYR A 96 13.30 -5.09 8.65
N PHE A 97 12.88 -3.86 8.33
CA PHE A 97 12.50 -2.84 9.30
C PHE A 97 11.40 -3.35 10.25
N LEU A 98 10.35 -3.98 9.72
CA LEU A 98 9.30 -4.55 10.55
C LEU A 98 9.81 -5.76 11.35
N ALA A 99 10.66 -6.61 10.76
CA ALA A 99 11.16 -7.81 11.43
C ALA A 99 12.16 -7.52 12.57
N VAL A 100 12.87 -6.39 12.55
CA VAL A 100 13.99 -6.13 13.45
C VAL A 100 13.70 -4.97 14.41
N SER A 101 13.63 -5.27 15.71
CA SER A 101 13.28 -4.29 16.75
C SER A 101 14.27 -3.13 16.90
N SER A 102 15.55 -3.30 16.54
CA SER A 102 16.54 -2.23 16.64
C SER A 102 16.29 -1.07 15.66
N GLU A 103 15.60 -1.34 14.55
CA GLU A 103 15.27 -0.30 13.54
C GLU A 103 14.20 0.67 14.03
N GLU A 104 13.41 0.30 15.04
CA GLU A 104 12.43 1.22 15.64
C GLU A 104 13.10 2.43 16.29
N ALA A 105 14.29 2.23 16.87
CA ALA A 105 15.10 3.31 17.41
C ALA A 105 15.52 4.31 16.33
N CYS A 106 15.71 3.86 15.09
CA CYS A 106 16.02 4.73 13.96
C CYS A 106 14.88 5.73 13.70
N ILE A 107 13.61 5.34 13.84
CA ILE A 107 12.50 6.31 13.69
C ILE A 107 12.59 7.41 14.74
N ILE A 108 12.77 7.03 16.01
CA ILE A 108 12.82 7.98 17.12
C ILE A 108 13.96 8.98 16.93
N ASN A 109 15.13 8.47 16.54
CA ASN A 109 16.33 9.28 16.35
C ASN A 109 16.27 10.18 15.11
N GLN A 110 15.54 9.77 14.07
CA GLN A 110 15.42 10.53 12.83
C GLN A 110 14.22 11.49 12.83
N SER A 111 13.21 11.24 13.65
CA SER A 111 12.01 12.09 13.73
C SER A 111 12.34 13.50 14.22
N HIS A 112 11.68 14.49 13.65
CA HIS A 112 11.85 15.88 14.08
C HIS A 112 11.22 16.10 15.48
N PRO A 113 11.82 16.91 16.37
CA PRO A 113 11.26 17.18 17.71
C PRO A 113 9.83 17.72 17.69
N TYR A 114 9.41 18.37 16.61
CA TYR A 114 8.02 18.79 16.39
C TYR A 114 7.02 17.63 16.53
N PHE A 115 7.41 16.42 16.12
CA PHE A 115 6.56 15.22 16.18
C PHE A 115 6.81 14.39 17.44
N ALA A 116 7.48 14.91 18.48
CA ALA A 116 7.80 14.16 19.70
C ALA A 116 6.55 13.53 20.36
N ASN A 117 5.43 14.24 20.34
CA ASN A 117 4.16 13.75 20.91
C ASN A 117 3.53 12.61 20.08
N LEU A 118 3.97 12.41 18.84
CA LEU A 118 3.52 11.32 17.97
C LEU A 118 4.41 10.08 18.04
N ILE A 119 5.54 10.14 18.75
CA ILE A 119 6.43 8.98 18.91
C ILE A 119 5.74 7.79 19.60
N PRO A 120 4.93 7.98 20.67
CA PRO A 120 4.17 6.86 21.25
C PRO A 120 3.26 6.17 20.24
N LEU A 121 2.55 6.95 19.41
CA LEU A 121 1.71 6.46 18.32
C LEU A 121 2.49 5.63 17.31
N VAL A 122 3.66 6.13 16.87
CA VAL A 122 4.56 5.40 15.96
C VAL A 122 4.94 4.03 16.52
N LYS A 123 5.31 3.96 17.80
CA LYS A 123 5.75 2.71 18.44
C LYS A 123 4.63 1.69 18.51
N GLU A 124 3.45 2.13 18.92
CA GLU A 124 2.28 1.26 19.00
C GLU A 124 1.86 0.75 17.62
N TRP A 125 1.83 1.63 16.61
CA TRP A 125 1.52 1.21 15.24
C TRP A 125 2.57 0.24 14.68
N CYS A 126 3.86 0.50 14.89
CA CYS A 126 4.94 -0.40 14.50
C CYS A 126 4.75 -1.78 15.15
N THR A 127 4.42 -1.80 16.44
CA THR A 127 4.15 -3.01 17.21
C THR A 127 2.96 -3.78 16.65
N LEU A 128 1.85 -3.10 16.32
CA LEU A 128 0.68 -3.73 15.70
C LEU A 128 1.03 -4.33 14.33
N LEU A 129 1.79 -3.62 13.49
CA LEU A 129 2.21 -4.16 12.19
C LEU A 129 3.15 -5.35 12.30
N LYS A 130 4.02 -5.40 13.32
CA LYS A 130 4.85 -6.57 13.64
C LYS A 130 3.98 -7.77 13.97
N TYR A 131 3.00 -7.58 14.86
CA TYR A 131 2.05 -8.62 15.22
C TYR A 131 1.06 -8.95 14.10
N ASN A 132 0.91 -8.12 13.07
CA ASN A 132 0.07 -8.44 11.91
C ASN A 132 0.56 -9.67 11.12
N MET A 133 1.80 -10.11 11.35
CA MET A 133 2.29 -11.39 10.87
C MET A 133 1.69 -12.59 11.63
N GLU A 134 1.10 -12.37 12.80
CA GLU A 134 0.54 -13.37 13.72
C GLU A 134 -0.98 -13.20 13.96
N ILE A 135 -1.48 -11.96 14.04
CA ILE A 135 -2.87 -11.59 14.34
C ILE A 135 -3.33 -10.51 13.36
N GLN A 136 -4.43 -10.75 12.63
CA GLN A 136 -4.92 -9.82 11.62
C GLN A 136 -5.29 -8.45 12.21
N VAL A 137 -4.51 -7.43 11.90
CA VAL A 137 -4.78 -6.02 12.26
C VAL A 137 -5.93 -5.48 11.41
N THR A 138 -6.93 -4.90 12.06
CA THR A 138 -8.09 -4.30 11.39
C THR A 138 -7.96 -2.79 11.29
N PHE A 139 -8.69 -2.18 10.35
CA PHE A 139 -8.73 -0.72 10.23
C PHE A 139 -9.26 -0.07 11.51
N ASP A 140 -10.26 -0.68 12.15
CA ASP A 140 -10.83 -0.20 13.40
C ASP A 140 -9.78 -0.17 14.52
N SER A 141 -8.94 -1.21 14.65
CA SER A 141 -7.87 -1.22 15.65
C SER A 141 -6.85 -0.09 15.44
N ILE A 142 -6.55 0.25 14.18
CA ILE A 142 -5.68 1.38 13.85
C ILE A 142 -6.37 2.72 14.11
N LEU A 143 -7.66 2.83 13.79
CA LEU A 143 -8.44 4.04 14.07
C LEU A 143 -8.57 4.30 15.57
N ASP A 144 -8.84 3.27 16.37
CA ASP A 144 -8.97 3.36 17.82
C ASP A 144 -7.63 3.81 18.44
N MET A 145 -6.53 3.24 17.97
CA MET A 145 -5.17 3.62 18.37
C MET A 145 -4.84 5.06 17.98
N LEU A 146 -5.15 5.48 16.74
CA LEU A 146 -5.03 6.87 16.31
C LEU A 146 -5.89 7.80 17.18
N GLU A 147 -7.15 7.45 17.44
CA GLU A 147 -8.07 8.26 18.26
C GLU A 147 -7.56 8.42 19.69
N HIS A 148 -7.02 7.36 20.29
CA HIS A 148 -6.44 7.37 21.63
C HIS A 148 -5.25 8.35 21.73
N HIS A 149 -4.28 8.24 20.82
CA HIS A 149 -3.10 9.11 20.83
C HIS A 149 -3.44 10.56 20.49
N LEU A 150 -4.36 10.78 19.55
CA LEU A 150 -4.78 12.14 19.18
C LEU A 150 -5.55 12.83 20.30
N ALA A 151 -6.34 12.09 21.09
CA ALA A 151 -7.03 12.63 22.26
C ALA A 151 -6.07 13.05 23.39
N ALA A 152 -4.88 12.46 23.44
CA ALA A 152 -3.85 12.79 24.43
C ALA A 152 -2.97 14.00 24.04
N LEU A 153 -3.16 14.58 22.85
CA LEU A 153 -2.42 15.76 22.42
C LEU A 153 -2.89 17.02 23.18
N PRO A 154 -1.98 17.99 23.46
CA PRO A 154 -2.35 19.22 24.15
C PRO A 154 -3.46 19.99 23.40
N GLU A 155 -4.43 20.54 24.12
CA GLU A 155 -5.63 21.23 23.61
C GLU A 155 -5.35 22.42 22.66
N GLY A 156 -4.09 22.88 22.56
CA GLY A 156 -3.66 23.93 21.65
C GLY A 156 -3.69 23.59 20.16
N ILE A 157 -4.04 22.36 19.77
CA ILE A 157 -4.18 21.95 18.37
C ILE A 157 -5.68 21.81 18.02
N SER A 158 -6.40 22.93 18.02
CA SER A 158 -7.83 23.01 17.71
C SER A 158 -8.23 22.62 16.27
N LEU A 159 -7.28 22.15 15.46
CA LEU A 159 -7.56 21.54 14.15
C LEU A 159 -8.21 20.14 14.27
N PHE A 160 -8.05 19.43 15.39
CA PHE A 160 -8.30 17.98 15.42
C PHE A 160 -9.76 17.56 15.51
N SER A 161 -10.68 18.37 16.04
CA SER A 161 -12.11 18.02 16.04
C SER A 161 -12.68 17.96 14.62
N SER A 162 -12.28 18.90 13.76
CA SER A 162 -12.56 18.88 12.32
C SER A 162 -11.85 17.71 11.62
N THR A 163 -10.55 17.50 11.91
CA THR A 163 -9.77 16.39 11.32
C THR A 163 -10.31 15.01 11.71
N LYS A 164 -10.83 14.83 12.94
CA LYS A 164 -11.46 13.59 13.41
C LYS A 164 -12.73 13.27 12.63
N GLU A 165 -13.62 14.25 12.49
CA GLU A 165 -14.82 14.13 11.67
C GLU A 165 -14.47 13.84 10.20
N ASN A 166 -13.44 14.51 9.67
CA ASN A 166 -12.98 14.31 8.29
C ASN A 166 -12.33 12.94 8.08
N LEU A 167 -11.53 12.44 9.03
CA LEU A 167 -10.95 11.11 9.00
C LEU A 167 -12.03 10.03 9.09
N LYS A 168 -13.03 10.21 9.97
CA LYS A 168 -14.18 9.29 10.04
C LYS A 168 -14.97 9.29 8.73
N LYS A 169 -15.27 10.45 8.16
CA LYS A 169 -15.92 10.56 6.83
C LYS A 169 -15.10 9.91 5.73
N PHE A 170 -13.79 10.11 5.73
CA PHE A 170 -12.89 9.50 4.75
C PHE A 170 -12.81 7.98 4.90
N ALA A 171 -12.73 7.47 6.13
CA ALA A 171 -12.76 6.03 6.43
C ALA A 171 -14.08 5.37 5.98
N VAL A 172 -15.21 6.03 6.24
CA VAL A 172 -16.53 5.60 5.76
C VAL A 172 -16.56 5.60 4.22
N GLY A 173 -16.08 6.67 3.59
CA GLY A 173 -16.01 6.76 2.13
C GLY A 173 -15.12 5.69 1.50
N LEU A 174 -13.98 5.37 2.11
CA LEU A 174 -13.10 4.27 1.70
C LEU A 174 -13.81 2.92 1.82
N ASN A 175 -14.50 2.66 2.93
CA ASN A 175 -15.25 1.42 3.14
C ASN A 175 -16.36 1.24 2.10
N ASP A 176 -17.09 2.32 1.78
CA ASP A 176 -18.15 2.28 0.78
C ASP A 176 -17.61 2.11 -0.64
N LEU A 177 -16.50 2.77 -0.96
CA LEU A 177 -15.80 2.57 -2.23
C LEU A 177 -15.36 1.11 -2.37
N VAL A 178 -14.79 0.52 -1.33
CA VAL A 178 -14.35 -0.89 -1.36
C VAL A 178 -15.54 -1.84 -1.50
N LYS A 179 -16.68 -1.59 -0.83
CA LYS A 179 -17.91 -2.36 -1.05
C LYS A 179 -18.38 -2.27 -2.50
N HIS A 180 -18.34 -1.08 -3.08
CA HIS A 180 -18.75 -0.85 -4.47
C HIS A 180 -17.86 -1.61 -5.46
N LEU A 181 -16.54 -1.56 -5.26
CA LEU A 181 -15.56 -2.30 -6.07
C LEU A 181 -15.75 -3.82 -5.96
N LYS A 182 -16.03 -4.35 -4.77
CA LYS A 182 -16.38 -5.77 -4.58
C LYS A 182 -17.64 -6.16 -5.36
N HIS A 183 -18.66 -5.29 -5.38
CA HIS A 183 -19.88 -5.54 -6.13
C HIS A 183 -19.63 -5.55 -7.63
N ILE A 184 -18.84 -4.62 -8.16
CA ILE A 184 -18.44 -4.59 -9.58
C ILE A 184 -17.67 -5.87 -9.95
N ALA A 185 -16.68 -6.27 -9.15
CA ALA A 185 -15.91 -7.49 -9.39
C ALA A 185 -16.80 -8.75 -9.38
N LYS A 186 -17.81 -8.82 -8.50
CA LYS A 186 -18.80 -9.90 -8.47
C LYS A 186 -19.70 -9.90 -9.73
N ARG A 187 -20.05 -8.72 -10.25
CA ARG A 187 -20.86 -8.58 -11.45
C ARG A 187 -20.07 -9.00 -12.69
N GLU A 188 -18.82 -8.58 -12.81
CA GLU A 188 -17.94 -8.95 -13.93
C GLU A 188 -17.60 -10.44 -13.95
N SER A 189 -17.45 -11.07 -12.79
CA SER A 189 -17.26 -12.53 -12.69
C SER A 189 -18.52 -13.30 -13.11
N SER A 190 -19.71 -12.81 -12.77
CA SER A 190 -20.99 -13.40 -13.23
C SER A 190 -21.20 -13.23 -14.74
N ILE A 191 -20.84 -12.07 -15.31
CA ILE A 191 -20.93 -11.82 -16.75
C ILE A 191 -19.95 -12.71 -17.55
N ARG A 192 -18.77 -13.01 -16.99
CA ARG A 192 -17.82 -13.95 -17.62
C ARG A 192 -18.34 -15.38 -17.69
N THR A 193 -19.08 -15.83 -16.68
CA THR A 193 -19.69 -17.18 -16.68
C THR A 193 -20.91 -17.28 -17.59
N GLU A 194 -21.59 -16.16 -17.88
CA GLU A 194 -22.78 -16.13 -18.74
C GLU A 194 -22.51 -15.65 -20.19
N SER A 195 -21.24 -15.39 -20.54
CA SER A 195 -20.90 -14.99 -21.91
C SER A 195 -21.37 -16.04 -22.93
N PRO A 196 -22.09 -15.64 -24.00
CA PRO A 196 -22.52 -16.55 -25.07
C PRO A 196 -21.36 -17.37 -25.66
N ILE A 197 -20.15 -16.79 -25.66
CA ILE A 197 -18.91 -17.43 -26.11
C ILE A 197 -18.48 -18.55 -25.15
N SER A 198 -18.58 -18.34 -23.83
CA SER A 198 -18.26 -19.35 -22.82
C SER A 198 -19.26 -20.51 -22.85
N MET A 199 -20.55 -20.22 -23.02
CA MET A 199 -21.58 -21.25 -23.24
C MET A 199 -21.35 -22.04 -24.54
N HIS A 200 -21.00 -21.35 -25.63
CA HIS A 200 -20.73 -22.02 -26.91
C HIS A 200 -19.50 -22.95 -26.82
N LEU A 201 -18.43 -22.50 -26.16
CA LEU A 201 -17.24 -23.32 -25.89
C LEU A 201 -17.53 -24.51 -24.98
N ALA A 202 -18.36 -24.35 -23.94
CA ALA A 202 -18.77 -25.45 -23.07
C ALA A 202 -19.61 -26.50 -23.83
N ASN A 203 -20.54 -26.04 -24.68
CA ASN A 203 -21.35 -26.93 -25.52
C ASN A 203 -20.51 -27.66 -26.59
N LEU A 204 -19.50 -27.01 -27.17
CA LEU A 204 -18.57 -27.64 -28.09
C LEU A 204 -17.72 -28.73 -27.41
N LYS A 205 -17.27 -28.49 -26.17
CA LYS A 205 -16.54 -29.51 -25.40
C LYS A 205 -17.42 -30.71 -25.04
N ARG A 206 -18.68 -30.48 -24.68
CA ARG A 206 -19.63 -31.55 -24.37
C ARG A 206 -19.92 -32.42 -25.61
N LYS A 207 -20.20 -31.80 -26.77
CA LYS A 207 -20.40 -32.53 -28.04
C LYS A 207 -19.19 -33.37 -28.46
N ARG A 208 -17.98 -32.89 -28.18
CA ARG A 208 -16.75 -33.63 -28.48
C ARG A 208 -16.60 -34.87 -27.59
N ALA A 209 -16.91 -34.75 -26.31
CA ALA A 209 -16.88 -35.89 -25.38
C ALA A 209 -17.92 -36.97 -25.75
N GLU A 210 -19.12 -36.55 -26.15
CA GLU A 210 -20.17 -37.48 -26.60
C GLU A 210 -19.78 -38.25 -27.87
N ALA A 211 -19.12 -37.60 -28.83
CA ALA A 211 -18.64 -38.25 -30.05
C ALA A 211 -17.47 -39.23 -29.82
N GLU A 212 -16.66 -39.00 -28.78
CA GLU A 212 -15.56 -39.88 -28.40
C GLU A 212 -16.07 -41.16 -27.68
N ASP A 213 -17.22 -41.10 -27.01
CA ASP A 213 -17.86 -42.24 -26.33
C ASP A 213 -18.66 -43.14 -27.30
N GLU A 214 -19.22 -42.59 -28.38
CA GLU A 214 -19.94 -43.36 -29.41
C GLU A 214 -19.01 -44.09 -30.41
N SER A 215 -17.70 -43.82 -30.35
CA SER A 215 -16.69 -44.36 -31.28
C SER A 215 -15.85 -45.50 -30.69
N GLY A 216 -16.13 -45.93 -29.45
CA GLY A 216 -15.47 -47.04 -28.76
C GLY A 216 -16.36 -48.28 -28.62
#